data_AF-A0A656JJW9-F1
#
_entry.id   AF-A0A656JJW9-F1
#
_cell.length_a   1.000
_cell.length_b   1.000
_cell.length_c   1.000
_cell.angle_alpha   90.00
_cell.angle_beta   90.00
_cell.angle_gamma   90.00
#
_symmetry.space_group_name_H-M   'P 1'
#
loop_
_entity.id
_entity.type
_entity.pdbx_description
1 polymer ?
#
loop_
_entity_poly.entity_id
_entity_poly.type
_entity_poly.pdbx_seq_one_letter_code
_entity_poly.pdbx_strand_id
1 'polypeptide(L)'
;QIPTRADGSLELGGITEQSECTLRALKDALERAGSSMDRVLHLTIYLTDMADRAAFNEVYKRYFKKPWPVRAAVGVASLAVEGMRVEVTAMAAKAG
;
A
#
# COMPACT_ATOMS: atom_id res chain seq x y z
N GLN A 1 -0.18 -4.97 4.28
CA GLN A 1 -1.13 -5.13 3.17
C GLN A 1 -0.33 -5.43 1.94
N ILE A 2 -0.69 -6.51 1.28
CA ILE A 2 -0.03 -7.06 0.08
C ILE A 2 -1.03 -6.90 -1.10
N PRO A 3 -0.66 -7.20 -2.36
CA PRO A 3 -1.53 -6.93 -3.50
C PRO A 3 -2.65 -7.97 -3.65
N THR A 4 -3.52 -8.12 -2.64
CA THR A 4 -4.63 -9.08 -2.61
C THR A 4 -5.88 -8.54 -3.31
N ARG A 5 -6.47 -9.34 -4.21
CA ARG A 5 -7.77 -9.10 -4.84
C ARG A 5 -8.92 -9.48 -3.91
N ALA A 6 -10.14 -9.09 -4.29
CA ALA A 6 -11.34 -9.37 -3.50
C ALA A 6 -11.63 -10.88 -3.32
N ASP A 7 -11.19 -11.71 -4.27
CA ASP A 7 -11.31 -13.18 -4.23
C ASP A 7 -10.20 -13.87 -3.42
N GLY A 8 -9.28 -13.10 -2.82
CA GLY A 8 -8.13 -13.61 -2.06
C GLY A 8 -6.90 -13.95 -2.90
N SER A 9 -6.97 -13.88 -4.23
CA SER A 9 -5.81 -14.08 -5.10
C SER A 9 -4.82 -12.90 -5.03
N LEU A 10 -3.56 -13.12 -5.43
CA LEU A 10 -2.54 -12.05 -5.49
C LEU A 10 -2.40 -11.47 -6.88
N GLU A 11 -2.37 -10.14 -6.98
CA GLU A 11 -1.92 -9.41 -8.16
C GLU A 11 -0.39 -9.48 -8.22
N LEU A 12 0.13 -10.10 -9.27
CA LEU A 12 1.56 -10.35 -9.48
C LEU A 12 2.03 -9.73 -10.81
N GLY A 13 1.24 -8.83 -11.40
CA GLY A 13 1.61 -8.01 -12.55
C GLY A 13 2.66 -6.94 -12.22
N GLY A 14 2.61 -5.82 -12.93
CA GLY A 14 3.55 -4.72 -12.74
C GLY A 14 3.37 -3.97 -11.42
N ILE A 15 4.33 -3.09 -11.11
CA ILE A 15 4.27 -2.29 -9.88
C ILE A 15 2.99 -1.46 -9.79
N THR A 16 2.49 -0.92 -10.91
CA THR A 16 1.29 -0.08 -10.91
C THR A 16 0.06 -0.88 -10.48
N GLU A 17 -0.17 -2.04 -11.08
CA GLU A 17 -1.29 -2.94 -10.76
C GLU A 17 -1.19 -3.44 -9.32
N GLN A 18 0.01 -3.86 -8.88
CA GLN A 18 0.23 -4.29 -7.51
C GLN A 18 0.01 -3.16 -6.49
N SER A 19 0.43 -1.93 -6.81
CA SER A 19 0.23 -0.76 -5.95
C SER A 19 -1.25 -0.40 -5.80
N GLU A 20 -2.00 -0.40 -6.92
CA GLU A 20 -3.44 -0.15 -6.91
C GLU A 20 -4.18 -1.21 -6.09
N CYS A 21 -3.80 -2.48 -6.30
CA CYS A 21 -4.35 -3.60 -5.54
C CYS A 21 -4.06 -3.48 -4.05
N THR A 22 -2.79 -3.18 -3.68
CA THR A 22 -2.33 -3.04 -2.30
C THR A 22 -3.00 -1.88 -1.57
N LEU A 23 -3.10 -0.70 -2.20
CA LEU A 23 -3.71 0.47 -1.57
C LEU A 23 -5.25 0.37 -1.50
N ARG A 24 -5.89 -0.32 -2.44
CA ARG A 24 -7.31 -0.70 -2.32
C ARG A 24 -7.51 -1.65 -1.14
N ALA A 25 -6.71 -2.71 -1.03
CA ALA A 25 -6.79 -3.65 0.09
C ALA A 25 -6.56 -2.96 1.45
N LEU A 26 -5.64 -1.98 1.50
CA LEU A 26 -5.45 -1.13 2.67
C LEU A 26 -6.68 -0.30 3.00
N LYS A 27 -7.28 0.38 2.01
CA LYS A 27 -8.53 1.13 2.20
C LYS A 27 -9.62 0.22 2.78
N ASP A 28 -9.86 -0.93 2.18
CA ASP A 28 -10.91 -1.86 2.62
C ASP A 28 -10.65 -2.38 4.05
N ALA A 29 -9.37 -2.64 4.40
CA ALA A 29 -8.99 -3.07 5.73
C ALA A 29 -9.21 -1.98 6.79
N LEU A 30 -8.89 -0.72 6.47
CA LEU A 30 -9.14 0.42 7.36
C LEU A 30 -10.65 0.63 7.55
N GLU A 31 -11.45 0.56 6.49
CA GLU A 31 -12.90 0.73 6.55
C GLU A 31 -13.55 -0.35 7.43
N ARG A 32 -13.16 -1.63 7.27
CA ARG A 32 -13.63 -2.71 8.15
C ARG A 32 -13.24 -2.52 9.61
N ALA A 33 -12.14 -1.84 9.89
CA ALA A 33 -11.68 -1.52 11.23
C ALA A 33 -12.37 -0.26 11.83
N GLY A 34 -13.30 0.36 11.10
CA GLY A 34 -13.93 1.62 11.50
C GLY A 34 -12.95 2.80 11.42
N SER A 35 -12.08 2.80 10.42
CA SER A 35 -11.15 3.89 10.08
C SER A 35 -11.27 4.21 8.58
N SER A 36 -10.31 4.93 8.02
CA SER A 36 -10.32 5.39 6.63
C SER A 36 -8.94 5.92 6.22
N MET A 37 -8.72 6.09 4.91
CA MET A 37 -7.42 6.50 4.35
C MET A 37 -6.98 7.91 4.80
N ASP A 38 -7.92 8.81 5.08
CA ASP A 38 -7.68 10.16 5.63
C ASP A 38 -7.23 10.15 7.11
N ARG A 39 -7.37 9.01 7.80
CA ARG A 39 -6.97 8.84 9.21
C ARG A 39 -5.64 8.09 9.36
N VAL A 40 -4.96 7.78 8.26
CA VAL A 40 -3.62 7.20 8.27
C VAL A 40 -2.63 8.24 8.80
N LEU A 41 -1.85 7.84 9.80
CA LEU A 41 -0.84 8.66 10.46
C LEU A 41 0.56 8.39 9.90
N HIS A 42 0.85 7.11 9.63
CA HIS A 42 2.15 6.64 9.15
C HIS A 42 1.99 5.49 8.16
N LEU A 43 2.87 5.44 7.15
CA LEU A 43 3.05 4.31 6.25
C LEU A 43 4.51 3.85 6.20
N THR A 44 4.73 2.54 6.18
CA THR A 44 5.99 1.96 5.71
C THR A 44 5.72 1.19 4.43
N ILE A 45 6.44 1.56 3.37
CA ILE A 45 6.34 0.97 2.04
C ILE A 45 7.60 0.14 1.81
N TYR A 46 7.44 -1.14 1.55
CA TYR A 46 8.51 -2.06 1.19
C TYR A 46 8.46 -2.33 -0.31
N LEU A 47 9.58 -2.15 -1.01
CA LEU A 47 9.72 -2.40 -2.43
C LEU A 47 10.87 -3.38 -2.68
N THR A 48 10.67 -4.36 -3.56
CA THR A 48 11.76 -5.28 -3.95
C THR A 48 12.72 -4.65 -4.96
N ASP A 49 12.26 -3.65 -5.71
CA ASP A 49 13.07 -2.81 -6.59
C ASP A 49 12.79 -1.33 -6.28
N MET A 50 13.82 -0.55 -5.98
CA MET A 50 13.66 0.89 -5.71
C MET A 50 13.44 1.73 -6.97
N ALA A 51 13.70 1.19 -8.17
CA ALA A 51 13.34 1.83 -9.43
C ALA A 51 11.81 2.00 -9.57
N ASP A 52 11.04 1.11 -8.96
CA ASP A 52 9.57 1.11 -8.96
C ASP A 52 8.95 2.24 -8.11
N ARG A 53 9.74 2.93 -7.30
CA ARG A 53 9.26 3.97 -6.36
C ARG A 53 8.50 5.10 -7.05
N ALA A 54 8.92 5.50 -8.25
CA ALA A 54 8.25 6.57 -8.99
C ALA A 54 6.82 6.15 -9.41
N ALA A 55 6.67 4.94 -9.95
CA ALA A 55 5.38 4.40 -10.35
C ALA A 55 4.44 4.18 -9.15
N PHE A 56 4.97 3.64 -8.04
CA PHE A 56 4.22 3.54 -6.78
C PHE A 56 3.69 4.90 -6.33
N ASN A 57 4.52 5.96 -6.39
CA ASN A 57 4.14 7.30 -5.94
C ASN A 57 2.97 7.89 -6.74
N GLU A 58 2.89 7.60 -8.04
CA GLU A 58 1.77 8.09 -8.86
C GLU A 58 0.45 7.44 -8.45
N VAL A 59 0.46 6.15 -8.11
CA VAL A 59 -0.72 5.48 -7.56
C VAL A 59 -1.04 6.03 -6.16
N TYR A 60 -0.05 6.16 -5.29
CA TYR A 60 -0.19 6.68 -3.93
C TYR A 60 -0.93 8.02 -3.87
N LYS A 61 -0.60 8.97 -4.77
CA LYS A 61 -1.23 10.30 -4.84
C LYS A 61 -2.73 10.25 -5.18
N ARG A 62 -3.23 9.15 -5.74
CA ARG A 62 -4.67 8.96 -6.03
C ARG A 62 -5.45 8.61 -4.76
N TYR A 63 -4.79 8.00 -3.76
CA TYR A 63 -5.40 7.55 -2.51
C TYR A 63 -5.23 8.54 -1.35
N PHE A 64 -4.15 9.33 -1.35
CA PHE A 64 -3.84 10.27 -0.27
C PHE A 64 -3.78 11.72 -0.75
N LYS A 65 -4.39 12.62 0.04
CA LYS A 65 -4.40 14.08 -0.20
C LYS A 65 -3.54 14.80 0.85
N LYS A 66 -3.22 16.08 0.61
CA LYS A 66 -2.49 16.89 1.58
C LYS A 66 -3.37 17.21 2.82
N PRO A 67 -2.79 17.28 4.04
CA PRO A 67 -1.41 16.93 4.36
C PRO A 67 -1.19 15.41 4.23
N TRP A 68 -0.18 15.00 3.47
CA TRP A 68 0.11 13.58 3.26
C TRP A 68 0.59 12.95 4.56
N PRO A 69 0.25 11.67 4.84
CA PRO A 69 0.79 10.97 6.01
C PRO A 69 2.32 10.90 5.95
N VAL A 70 2.94 10.84 7.12
CA VAL A 70 4.37 10.54 7.23
C VAL A 70 4.61 9.16 6.62
N ARG A 71 5.72 8.99 5.90
CA ARG A 71 6.03 7.72 5.27
C ARG A 71 7.51 7.44 5.16
N ALA A 72 7.85 6.16 5.16
CA ALA A 72 9.16 5.64 4.76
C ALA A 72 9.00 4.68 3.57
N ALA A 73 9.96 4.69 2.65
CA ALA A 73 10.09 3.70 1.58
C ALA A 73 11.42 2.97 1.77
N VAL A 74 11.36 1.64 1.83
CA VAL A 74 12.51 0.77 2.15
C VAL A 74 12.66 -0.26 1.02
N GLY A 75 13.87 -0.35 0.47
CA GLY A 75 14.24 -1.44 -0.43
C GLY A 75 14.47 -2.72 0.36
N VAL A 76 13.86 -3.83 -0.05
CA VAL A 76 13.99 -5.14 0.60
C VAL A 76 14.44 -6.19 -0.41
N ALA A 77 15.14 -7.22 0.04
CA ALA A 77 15.65 -8.27 -0.85
C ALA A 77 14.50 -9.12 -1.46
N SER A 78 13.44 -9.36 -0.69
CA SER A 78 12.27 -10.10 -1.12
C SER A 78 11.06 -9.79 -0.23
N LEU A 79 9.88 -10.23 -0.68
CA LEU A 79 8.63 -10.22 0.07
C LEU A 79 8.12 -11.66 0.24
N ALA A 80 7.03 -11.84 0.98
CA ALA A 80 6.54 -13.16 1.42
C ALA A 80 6.18 -14.12 0.27
N VAL A 81 5.77 -13.60 -0.89
CA VAL A 81 5.41 -14.41 -2.07
C VAL A 81 6.21 -13.94 -3.28
N GLU A 82 6.73 -14.91 -4.05
CA GLU A 82 7.44 -14.63 -5.30
C GLU A 82 6.57 -13.83 -6.28
N GLY A 83 7.19 -12.87 -6.97
CA GLY A 83 6.50 -11.94 -7.87
C GLY A 83 5.90 -10.71 -7.18
N MET A 84 5.79 -10.69 -5.85
CA MET A 84 5.42 -9.47 -5.14
C MET A 84 6.52 -8.40 -5.27
N ARG A 85 6.09 -7.19 -5.60
CA ARG A 85 6.95 -6.00 -5.75
C ARG A 85 6.74 -4.98 -4.65
N VAL A 86 5.59 -5.01 -3.98
CA VAL A 86 5.22 -4.03 -2.97
C VAL A 86 4.47 -4.64 -1.80
N GLU A 87 4.77 -4.15 -0.61
CA GLU A 87 3.98 -4.36 0.61
C GLU A 87 3.89 -3.03 1.38
N VAL A 88 2.73 -2.76 1.97
CA VAL A 88 2.49 -1.53 2.76
C VAL A 88 1.94 -1.86 4.14
N THR A 89 2.57 -1.35 5.19
CA THR A 89 2.00 -1.32 6.53
C THR A 89 1.55 0.11 6.86
N ALA A 90 0.51 0.23 7.68
CA ALA A 90 -0.10 1.50 8.03
C ALA A 90 -0.45 1.55 9.51
N MET A 91 -0.30 2.72 10.12
CA MET A 91 -0.93 3.06 11.41
C MET A 91 -1.99 4.13 11.14
N ALA A 92 -3.20 3.92 11.65
CA ALA A 92 -4.32 4.82 11.45
C ALA A 92 -5.15 4.99 12.73
N ALA A 93 -5.78 6.15 12.89
CA ALA A 93 -6.70 6.40 14.00
C ALA A 93 -8.08 5.80 13.71
N LYS A 94 -8.68 5.14 14.70
CA LYS A 94 -10.09 4.72 14.63
C LYS A 94 -11.01 5.94 14.52
N ALA A 95 -12.15 5.81 13.85
CA ALA A 95 -13.24 6.79 13.94
C ALA A 95 -13.69 6.93 15.41
N GLY A 96 -13.94 8.17 15.81
CA GLY A 96 -14.46 8.51 17.14
C GLY A 96 -15.93 8.16 17.28
#